data_AF-A0A1P8WWE4-F1
#
_entry.id   AF-A0A1P8WWE4-F1
#
_cell.length_a   1.000
_cell.length_b   1.000
_cell.length_c   1.000
_cell.angle_alpha   90.00
_cell.angle_beta   90.00
_cell.angle_gamma   90.00
#
_symmetry.space_group_name_H-M   'P 1'
#
loop_
_entity.id
_entity.type
_entity.pdbx_description
1 polymer ?
#
loop_
_entity_poly.entity_id
_entity_poly.type
_entity_poly.pdbx_seq_one_letter_code
_entity_poly.pdbx_strand_id
1 'polypeptide(L)'
;MMAERVIRGRIDRGGNLVSGDAPLLRLQQRAGGGEGRPLALPNLARLVALAQRLQREISRPLIAADDHSDIHALVRILPDAEGATLEISDWRTRPVMQSQIPPVTEAAAVSPRAWMWESDVQLRLIALIAGAEADPVPAEWEGRSLSELFELQPDADGHFAVLRALARQARFAGQLVRTDDGKGGRMAMTLAAEPLFDATGGFTGFRGTVLPDDAPQPTSAPAALTDPAFGSLPLSDPAFGRRIDGALRGPLARITATAETISGQFDGPIRADYARYAGDIAHAGRHLLGLVDDLADLQNIERPGFKAARDEIDLGDLARRAVGLLGMKAEEKGIRIDAPPVDDKMPATGEFRRVLQVLLNLLGNAIRYSPEDSMIWIRLDRDGDRATVTVADQGQGIDAAQQAVVFEKFERLGRTDSGGSGLGLYIARRLARAMEGDLTVDSAPGQGARFTLSLPARDT
;
A
#
# COMPACT_ATOMS: atom_id res chain seq x y z
N MET A 1 22.01 30.89 -33.97
CA MET A 1 20.70 31.28 -33.41
C MET A 1 19.64 30.99 -34.45
N MET A 2 19.00 29.81 -34.40
CA MET A 2 17.87 29.51 -35.26
C MET A 2 16.59 29.85 -34.49
N ALA A 3 15.78 30.74 -35.03
CA ALA A 3 14.52 31.17 -34.43
C ALA A 3 13.63 29.94 -34.16
N GLU A 4 13.10 29.82 -32.94
CA GLU A 4 12.08 28.82 -32.59
C GLU A 4 10.88 29.01 -33.51
N ARG A 5 10.73 28.09 -34.46
CA ARG A 5 9.67 28.15 -35.46
C ARG A 5 8.38 27.64 -34.81
N VAL A 6 7.54 28.58 -34.37
CA VAL A 6 6.19 28.28 -33.85
C VAL A 6 5.34 27.71 -35.00
N ILE A 7 4.81 26.51 -34.80
CA ILE A 7 3.93 25.80 -35.74
C ILE A 7 2.49 26.22 -35.44
N ARG A 8 1.73 26.62 -36.45
CA ARG A 8 0.37 27.14 -36.30
C ARG A 8 -0.70 26.22 -36.87
N GLY A 9 -1.91 26.29 -36.32
CA GLY A 9 -3.09 25.61 -36.84
C GLY A 9 -4.37 26.38 -36.54
N ARG A 10 -5.41 26.20 -37.36
CA ARG A 10 -6.74 26.80 -37.16
C ARG A 10 -7.78 25.71 -37.04
N ILE A 11 -8.61 25.81 -36.01
CA ILE A 11 -9.74 24.92 -35.73
C ILE A 11 -11.04 25.70 -35.84
N ASP A 12 -12.07 25.12 -36.45
CA ASP A 12 -13.42 25.68 -36.46
C ASP A 12 -14.16 25.44 -35.12
N ARG A 13 -15.38 25.97 -35.00
CA ARG A 13 -16.27 25.72 -33.85
C ARG A 13 -16.69 24.25 -33.69
N GLY A 14 -16.64 23.46 -34.76
CA GLY A 14 -16.98 22.04 -34.76
C GLY A 14 -15.84 21.14 -34.26
N GLY A 15 -14.64 21.70 -34.03
CA GLY A 15 -13.46 20.94 -33.65
C GLY A 15 -12.69 20.35 -34.83
N ASN A 16 -12.99 20.77 -36.06
CA ASN A 16 -12.28 20.33 -37.27
C ASN A 16 -11.06 21.19 -37.54
N LEU A 17 -9.99 20.56 -38.01
CA LEU A 17 -8.76 21.25 -38.42
C LEU A 17 -8.98 21.92 -39.78
N VAL A 18 -9.14 23.24 -39.79
CA VAL A 18 -9.39 24.04 -41.00
C VAL A 18 -8.11 24.27 -41.79
N SER A 19 -7.00 24.53 -41.10
CA SER A 19 -5.69 24.71 -41.73
C SER A 19 -4.58 24.51 -40.71
N GLY A 20 -3.34 24.29 -41.17
CA GLY A 20 -2.19 24.24 -40.29
C GLY A 20 -0.87 24.10 -41.02
N ASP A 21 0.20 24.33 -40.29
CA ASP A 21 1.55 24.17 -40.82
C ASP A 21 1.87 22.68 -41.06
N ALA A 22 2.78 22.44 -42.01
CA ALA A 22 3.12 21.10 -42.49
C ALA A 22 3.47 20.05 -41.40
N PRO A 23 4.13 20.39 -40.26
CA PRO A 23 4.36 19.43 -39.18
C PRO A 23 3.07 18.96 -38.51
N LEU A 24 2.14 19.89 -38.24
CA LEU A 24 0.86 19.58 -37.61
C LEU A 24 -0.04 18.77 -38.55
N LEU A 25 -0.11 19.16 -39.82
CA LEU A 25 -0.90 18.43 -40.83
C LEU A 25 -0.40 16.99 -41.01
N ARG A 26 0.93 16.79 -41.09
CA ARG A 26 1.51 15.44 -41.21
C ARG A 26 1.21 14.58 -40.00
N LEU A 27 1.35 15.12 -38.79
CA LEU A 27 1.04 14.39 -37.56
C LEU A 27 -0.44 13.95 -37.54
N GLN A 28 -1.36 14.82 -37.95
CA GLN A 28 -2.78 14.50 -38.01
C GLN A 28 -3.10 13.47 -39.09
N GLN A 29 -2.48 13.58 -40.27
CA GLN A 29 -2.64 12.59 -41.36
C GLN A 29 -2.20 11.20 -40.92
N ARG A 30 -1.06 11.08 -40.23
CA ARG A 30 -0.55 9.80 -39.72
C ARG A 30 -1.43 9.20 -38.64
N ALA A 31 -2.04 10.04 -37.79
CA ALA A 31 -3.05 9.62 -36.83
C ALA A 31 -4.41 9.26 -37.45
N GLY A 32 -4.56 9.29 -38.78
CA GLY A 32 -5.81 8.98 -39.49
C GLY A 32 -6.76 10.17 -39.70
N GLY A 33 -6.32 11.38 -39.36
CA GLY A 33 -7.03 12.65 -39.54
C GLY A 33 -6.63 13.41 -40.80
N GLY A 34 -6.91 14.71 -40.84
CA GLY A 34 -6.54 15.58 -41.95
C GLY A 34 -7.22 16.95 -41.88
N GLU A 35 -6.91 17.80 -42.86
CA GLU A 35 -7.59 19.07 -43.05
C GLU A 35 -9.07 18.86 -43.38
N GLY A 36 -9.95 19.68 -42.83
CA GLY A 36 -11.41 19.55 -42.91
C GLY A 36 -12.00 18.42 -42.08
N ARG A 37 -11.20 17.70 -41.28
CA ARG A 37 -11.66 16.60 -40.40
C ARG A 37 -11.44 16.93 -38.92
N PRO A 38 -12.14 16.23 -38.00
CA PRO A 38 -11.87 16.32 -36.57
C PRO A 38 -10.40 16.02 -36.26
N LEU A 39 -9.86 16.65 -35.22
CA LEU A 39 -8.51 16.38 -34.73
C LEU A 39 -8.39 14.89 -34.33
N ALA A 40 -7.51 14.16 -34.99
CA ALA A 40 -7.30 12.73 -34.74
C ALA A 40 -6.52 12.46 -33.45
N LEU A 41 -5.72 13.42 -32.99
CA LEU A 41 -5.05 13.37 -31.69
C LEU A 41 -6.05 13.62 -30.54
N PRO A 42 -6.43 12.61 -29.73
CA PRO A 42 -7.52 12.75 -28.76
C PRO A 42 -7.22 13.77 -27.66
N ASN A 43 -5.96 13.85 -27.22
CA ASN A 43 -5.53 14.79 -26.19
C ASN A 43 -5.63 16.24 -26.68
N LEU A 44 -5.18 16.50 -27.92
CA LEU A 44 -5.26 17.82 -28.54
C LEU A 44 -6.72 18.24 -28.78
N ALA A 45 -7.56 17.33 -29.27
CA ALA A 45 -8.99 17.57 -29.46
C ALA A 45 -9.69 17.99 -28.16
N ARG A 46 -9.39 17.28 -27.05
CA ARG A 46 -9.92 17.61 -25.71
C ARG A 46 -9.50 19.00 -25.24
N LEU A 47 -8.24 19.38 -25.44
CA LEU A 47 -7.73 20.70 -25.05
C LEU A 47 -8.40 21.82 -25.85
N VAL A 48 -8.61 21.63 -27.15
CA VAL A 48 -9.33 22.59 -28.02
C VAL A 48 -10.78 22.76 -27.58
N ALA A 49 -11.49 21.66 -27.35
CA ALA A 49 -12.88 21.71 -26.87
C ALA A 49 -12.98 22.43 -25.51
N LEU A 50 -12.01 22.21 -24.62
CA LEU A 50 -11.95 22.89 -23.32
C LEU A 50 -11.69 24.39 -23.47
N ALA A 51 -10.76 24.80 -24.33
CA ALA A 51 -10.44 26.21 -24.57
C ALA A 51 -11.64 26.96 -25.18
N GLN A 52 -12.29 26.36 -26.18
CA GLN A 52 -13.50 26.93 -26.80
C GLN A 52 -14.66 27.03 -25.82
N ARG A 53 -14.88 26.03 -24.95
CA ARG A 53 -15.93 26.08 -23.94
C ARG A 53 -15.69 27.16 -22.89
N LEU A 54 -14.45 27.36 -22.48
CA LEU A 54 -14.09 28.33 -21.43
C LEU A 54 -13.87 29.75 -21.98
N GLN A 55 -13.71 29.92 -23.30
CA GLN A 55 -13.30 31.18 -23.93
C GLN A 55 -12.06 31.77 -23.25
N ARG A 56 -11.11 30.89 -22.89
CA ARG A 56 -9.85 31.21 -22.23
C ARG A 56 -8.70 30.54 -22.95
N GLU A 57 -7.57 31.21 -22.97
CA GLU A 57 -6.32 30.66 -23.45
C GLU A 57 -5.87 29.46 -22.59
N ILE A 58 -5.42 28.38 -23.23
CA ILE A 58 -4.90 27.19 -22.56
C ILE A 58 -3.52 26.86 -23.11
N SER A 59 -2.54 26.67 -22.22
CA SER A 59 -1.19 26.20 -22.57
C SER A 59 -0.87 24.90 -21.84
N ARG A 60 -0.51 23.84 -22.58
CA ARG A 60 -0.22 22.50 -22.06
C ARG A 60 0.82 21.76 -22.91
N PRO A 61 1.62 20.87 -22.30
CA PRO A 61 2.51 20.00 -23.06
C PRO A 61 1.70 19.01 -23.90
N LEU A 62 2.16 18.79 -25.14
CA LEU A 62 1.68 17.79 -26.07
C LEU A 62 2.76 16.70 -26.19
N ILE A 63 2.36 15.46 -25.91
CA ILE A 63 3.14 14.26 -26.21
C ILE A 63 2.32 13.46 -27.22
N ALA A 64 2.93 13.16 -28.36
CA ALA A 64 2.30 12.38 -29.43
C ALA A 64 3.32 11.40 -30.00
N ALA A 65 2.90 10.14 -30.18
CA ALA A 65 3.70 9.14 -30.88
C ALA A 65 3.44 9.23 -32.39
N ASP A 66 4.49 9.08 -33.18
CA ASP A 66 4.51 8.92 -34.63
C ASP A 66 5.16 7.56 -34.96
N ASP A 67 5.05 7.07 -36.20
CA ASP A 67 5.47 5.73 -36.61
C ASP A 67 6.94 5.40 -36.25
N HIS A 68 7.78 6.43 -36.14
CA HIS A 68 9.22 6.31 -35.91
C HIS A 68 9.78 7.31 -34.88
N SER A 69 8.95 8.15 -34.25
CA SER A 69 9.42 9.19 -33.32
C SER A 69 8.37 9.59 -32.29
N ASP A 70 8.79 9.87 -31.06
CA ASP A 70 7.98 10.57 -30.08
C ASP A 70 8.14 12.08 -30.24
N ILE A 71 7.03 12.78 -30.31
CA ILE A 71 6.96 14.22 -30.45
C ILE A 71 6.60 14.81 -29.09
N HIS A 72 7.48 15.68 -28.59
CA HIS A 72 7.23 16.53 -27.43
C HIS A 72 7.12 17.97 -27.90
N ALA A 73 6.06 18.66 -27.52
CA ALA A 73 5.87 20.07 -27.85
C ALA A 73 5.05 20.77 -26.77
N LEU A 74 5.03 22.11 -26.79
CA LEU A 74 4.12 22.91 -25.98
C LEU A 74 3.02 23.46 -26.89
N VAL A 75 1.76 23.13 -26.60
CA VAL A 75 0.60 23.63 -27.32
C VAL A 75 -0.04 24.76 -26.54
N ARG A 76 -0.25 25.89 -27.21
CA ARG A 76 -1.03 27.02 -26.76
C ARG A 76 -2.26 27.18 -27.66
N ILE A 77 -3.42 27.33 -27.04
CA ILE A 77 -4.72 27.37 -27.71
C ILE A 77 -5.39 28.70 -27.38
N LEU A 78 -5.65 29.49 -28.42
CA LEU A 78 -6.26 30.81 -28.36
C LEU A 78 -7.67 30.71 -28.96
N PRO A 79 -8.73 30.57 -28.14
CA PRO A 79 -10.10 30.52 -28.66
C PRO A 79 -10.52 31.89 -29.21
N ASP A 80 -11.28 31.87 -30.31
CA ASP A 80 -11.84 33.06 -30.93
C ASP A 80 -13.32 32.84 -31.32
N ALA A 81 -13.95 33.88 -31.88
CA ALA A 81 -15.35 33.81 -32.27
C ALA A 81 -15.63 32.74 -33.33
N GLU A 82 -14.67 32.35 -34.15
CA GLU A 82 -14.84 31.40 -35.26
C GLU A 82 -14.32 29.99 -34.93
N GLY A 83 -13.66 29.81 -33.79
CA GLY A 83 -13.15 28.53 -33.31
C GLY A 83 -11.96 28.68 -32.37
N ALA A 84 -10.78 28.20 -32.79
CA ALA A 84 -9.55 28.36 -32.02
C ALA A 84 -8.29 28.35 -32.91
N THR A 85 -7.30 29.16 -32.52
CA THR A 85 -5.95 29.14 -33.09
C THR A 85 -5.02 28.32 -32.21
N LEU A 86 -4.26 27.41 -32.82
CA LEU A 86 -3.21 26.60 -32.21
C LEU A 86 -1.85 27.23 -32.49
N GLU A 87 -1.05 27.39 -31.45
CA GLU A 87 0.37 27.73 -31.52
C GLU A 87 1.16 26.63 -30.83
N ILE A 88 2.09 25.99 -31.55
CA ILE A 88 2.88 24.88 -31.05
C ILE A 88 4.35 25.29 -31.06
N SER A 89 4.94 25.38 -29.87
CA SER A 89 6.36 25.71 -29.65
C SER A 89 7.12 24.49 -29.12
N ASP A 90 8.45 24.60 -29.02
CA ASP A 90 9.31 23.55 -28.49
C ASP A 90 9.14 22.17 -29.16
N TRP A 91 8.85 22.14 -30.47
CA TRP A 91 8.66 20.89 -31.19
C TRP A 91 9.97 20.09 -31.26
N ARG A 92 10.04 19.02 -30.47
CA ARG A 92 11.19 18.12 -30.40
C ARG A 92 10.74 16.72 -30.78
N THR A 93 11.28 16.21 -31.87
CA THR A 93 11.19 14.80 -32.24
C THR A 93 12.33 14.05 -31.56
N ARG A 94 11.98 13.04 -30.78
CA ARG A 94 12.93 12.02 -30.33
C ARG A 94 12.68 10.77 -31.16
N PRO A 95 13.71 10.10 -31.71
CA PRO A 95 13.48 8.82 -32.36
C PRO A 95 12.79 7.89 -31.36
N VAL A 96 11.79 7.14 -31.83
CA VAL A 96 11.24 6.04 -31.03
C VAL A 96 12.46 5.18 -30.72
N MET A 97 12.74 5.01 -29.43
CA MET A 97 13.81 4.14 -29.00
C MET A 97 13.33 2.71 -29.30
N GLN A 98 13.49 2.28 -30.56
CA GLN A 98 13.45 0.88 -30.91
C GLN A 98 14.47 0.22 -29.99
N SER A 99 14.02 -0.78 -29.25
CA SER A 99 14.90 -1.60 -28.43
C SER A 99 16.12 -1.95 -29.26
N GLN A 100 17.31 -1.45 -28.90
CA GLN A 100 18.59 -1.75 -29.58
C GLN A 100 19.07 -3.17 -29.27
N ILE A 101 18.11 -4.07 -29.10
CA ILE A 101 18.32 -5.43 -28.69
C ILE A 101 18.07 -6.25 -29.95
N PRO A 102 19.07 -6.96 -30.48
CA PRO A 102 18.81 -7.93 -31.53
C PRO A 102 17.72 -8.88 -31.05
N PRO A 103 16.72 -9.23 -31.89
CA PRO A 103 15.68 -10.17 -31.51
C PRO A 103 16.34 -11.41 -30.93
N VAL A 104 15.71 -11.96 -29.89
CA VAL A 104 16.23 -13.03 -29.03
C VAL A 104 16.72 -14.28 -29.82
N THR A 105 16.40 -14.37 -31.11
CA THR A 105 17.03 -15.25 -32.12
C THR A 105 18.56 -15.21 -32.21
N GLU A 106 19.25 -14.11 -31.86
CA GLU A 106 20.70 -13.99 -32.08
C GLU A 106 21.57 -14.03 -30.81
N ALA A 107 21.00 -14.20 -29.61
CA ALA A 107 21.77 -14.32 -28.38
C ALA A 107 22.30 -15.75 -28.17
N ALA A 108 23.61 -15.88 -28.27
CA ALA A 108 24.39 -17.12 -28.21
C ALA A 108 24.18 -17.94 -26.91
N ALA A 109 24.22 -19.27 -27.08
CA ALA A 109 24.47 -20.32 -26.08
C ALA A 109 23.47 -20.44 -24.92
N VAL A 110 22.21 -20.72 -25.24
CA VAL A 110 21.23 -21.25 -24.27
C VAL A 110 21.51 -22.74 -24.06
N SER A 111 21.45 -23.22 -22.81
CA SER A 111 21.39 -24.67 -22.57
C SER A 111 20.20 -25.25 -23.34
N PRO A 112 20.35 -26.36 -24.07
CA PRO A 112 19.31 -26.86 -24.98
C PRO A 112 17.97 -27.13 -24.31
N ARG A 113 17.96 -27.33 -22.97
CA ARG A 113 16.79 -27.58 -22.12
C ARG A 113 16.20 -26.34 -21.41
N ALA A 114 16.77 -25.15 -21.58
CA ALA A 114 16.31 -23.94 -20.89
C ALA A 114 15.39 -23.09 -21.77
N TRP A 115 14.50 -22.31 -21.16
CA TRP A 115 13.77 -21.24 -21.84
C TRP A 115 14.47 -19.90 -21.59
N MET A 116 14.43 -19.00 -22.56
CA MET A 116 14.83 -17.60 -22.40
C MET A 116 13.61 -16.70 -22.39
N TRP A 117 13.62 -15.70 -21.53
CA TRP A 117 12.52 -14.77 -21.39
C TRP A 117 13.01 -13.33 -21.26
N GLU A 118 12.16 -12.40 -21.67
CA GLU A 118 12.36 -10.96 -21.47
C GLU A 118 11.06 -10.33 -20.94
N SER A 119 11.17 -9.34 -20.06
CA SER A 119 10.03 -8.60 -19.53
C SER A 119 10.21 -7.08 -19.59
N ASP A 120 9.10 -6.37 -19.49
CA ASP A 120 9.08 -4.92 -19.27
C ASP A 120 9.34 -4.56 -17.78
N VAL A 121 9.28 -3.26 -17.46
CA VAL A 121 9.45 -2.73 -16.10
C VAL A 121 8.31 -3.12 -15.15
N GLN A 122 7.18 -3.58 -15.67
CA GLN A 122 6.03 -4.11 -14.93
C GLN A 122 6.05 -5.65 -14.85
N LEU A 123 7.15 -6.30 -15.25
CA LEU A 123 7.30 -7.74 -15.27
C LEU A 123 6.30 -8.46 -16.21
N ARG A 124 5.83 -7.80 -17.28
CA ARG A 124 5.09 -8.45 -18.37
C ARG A 124 6.06 -9.09 -19.34
N LEU A 125 5.83 -10.36 -19.68
CA LEU A 125 6.65 -11.07 -20.65
C LEU A 125 6.51 -10.43 -22.03
N ILE A 126 7.62 -9.96 -22.59
CA ILE A 126 7.68 -9.40 -23.94
C ILE A 126 8.13 -10.48 -24.94
N ALA A 127 8.97 -11.41 -24.50
CA ALA A 127 9.46 -12.51 -25.33
C ALA A 127 9.70 -13.75 -24.49
N LEU A 128 9.45 -14.93 -25.07
CA LEU A 128 9.72 -16.22 -24.46
C LEU A 128 10.10 -17.23 -25.55
N ILE A 129 11.27 -17.85 -25.43
CA ILE A 129 11.82 -18.77 -26.44
C ILE A 129 12.28 -20.06 -25.77
N ALA A 130 11.83 -21.18 -26.33
CA ALA A 130 12.30 -22.51 -25.95
C ALA A 130 13.67 -22.81 -26.56
N GLY A 131 14.55 -23.43 -25.78
CA GLY A 131 15.74 -24.10 -26.30
C GLY A 131 15.36 -25.32 -27.16
N ALA A 132 16.32 -25.80 -27.97
CA ALA A 132 16.08 -26.83 -28.98
C ALA A 132 15.57 -28.20 -28.43
N GLU A 133 15.82 -28.50 -27.15
CA GLU A 133 15.38 -29.72 -26.45
C GLU A 133 14.37 -29.42 -25.33
N ALA A 134 13.93 -28.17 -25.19
CA ALA A 134 12.95 -27.78 -24.18
C ALA A 134 11.52 -27.94 -24.72
N ASP A 135 10.56 -28.14 -23.82
CA ASP A 135 9.15 -28.18 -24.20
C ASP A 135 8.71 -26.87 -24.87
N PRO A 136 7.79 -26.92 -25.85
CA PRO A 136 7.31 -25.74 -26.52
C PRO A 136 6.61 -24.80 -25.53
N VAL A 137 6.96 -23.52 -25.62
CA VAL A 137 6.39 -22.47 -24.80
C VAL A 137 4.91 -22.23 -25.19
N PRO A 138 3.99 -22.11 -24.23
CA PRO A 138 2.62 -21.69 -24.51
C PRO A 138 2.57 -20.24 -25.05
N ALA A 139 1.99 -20.04 -26.23
CA ALA A 139 1.87 -18.72 -26.85
C ALA A 139 1.03 -17.72 -26.02
N GLU A 140 0.21 -18.22 -25.11
CA GLU A 140 -0.70 -17.46 -24.24
C GLU A 140 0.02 -16.63 -23.17
N TRP A 141 1.32 -16.85 -23.01
CA TRP A 141 2.12 -16.24 -21.94
C TRP A 141 2.72 -14.89 -22.36
N GLU A 142 2.82 -14.61 -23.65
CA GLU A 142 3.32 -13.33 -24.15
C GLU A 142 2.35 -12.18 -23.81
N GLY A 143 2.87 -11.05 -23.34
CA GLY A 143 2.12 -9.88 -22.89
C GLY A 143 1.52 -9.96 -21.48
N ARG A 144 1.57 -11.14 -20.84
CA ARG A 144 1.04 -11.35 -19.47
C ARG A 144 2.11 -11.13 -18.41
N SER A 145 1.68 -10.70 -17.23
CA SER A 145 2.59 -10.49 -16.10
C SER A 145 3.10 -11.81 -15.54
N LEU A 146 4.36 -11.85 -15.09
CA LEU A 146 4.93 -12.99 -14.38
C LEU A 146 4.03 -13.47 -13.22
N SER A 147 3.42 -12.56 -12.47
CA SER A 147 2.53 -12.94 -11.35
C SER A 147 1.17 -13.50 -11.79
N GLU A 148 0.76 -13.27 -13.04
CA GLU A 148 -0.47 -13.87 -13.60
C GLU A 148 -0.23 -15.30 -14.09
N LEU A 149 0.98 -15.58 -14.57
CA LEU A 149 1.35 -16.85 -15.19
C LEU A 149 1.93 -17.85 -14.20
N PHE A 150 2.59 -17.33 -13.16
CA PHE A 150 3.40 -18.12 -12.26
C PHE A 150 3.10 -17.80 -10.81
N GLU A 151 2.94 -18.86 -10.02
CA GLU A 151 2.95 -18.78 -8.57
C GLU A 151 4.40 -18.67 -8.09
N LEU A 152 4.81 -17.45 -7.73
CA LEU A 152 6.13 -17.17 -7.17
C LEU A 152 6.29 -17.85 -5.80
N GLN A 153 7.35 -18.63 -5.63
CA GLN A 153 7.68 -19.23 -4.35
C GLN A 153 8.78 -18.40 -3.66
N PRO A 154 8.65 -18.10 -2.36
CA PRO A 154 9.68 -17.37 -1.62
C PRO A 154 10.88 -18.28 -1.30
N ASP A 155 12.04 -17.67 -1.05
CA ASP A 155 13.20 -18.36 -0.49
C ASP A 155 12.98 -18.73 1.00
N ALA A 156 13.98 -19.38 1.62
CA ALA A 156 13.93 -19.80 3.03
C ALA A 156 13.65 -18.63 4.00
N ASP A 157 14.06 -17.42 3.62
CA ASP A 157 13.88 -16.20 4.40
C ASP A 157 12.55 -15.47 4.09
N GLY A 158 11.73 -16.02 3.19
CA GLY A 158 10.44 -15.44 2.83
C GLY A 158 10.53 -14.35 1.77
N HIS A 159 11.67 -14.21 1.10
CA HIS A 159 11.90 -13.18 0.09
C HIS A 159 11.69 -13.71 -1.33
N PHE A 160 11.23 -12.82 -2.20
CA PHE A 160 11.14 -13.08 -3.64
C PHE A 160 12.34 -12.44 -4.32
N ALA A 161 13.20 -13.27 -4.89
CA ALA A 161 14.41 -12.82 -5.57
C ALA A 161 14.09 -11.85 -6.71
N VAL A 162 12.99 -12.08 -7.46
CA VAL A 162 12.55 -11.18 -8.55
C VAL A 162 12.09 -9.81 -8.03
N LEU A 163 11.35 -9.73 -6.93
CA LEU A 163 10.87 -8.46 -6.38
C LEU A 163 12.00 -7.63 -5.77
N ARG A 164 12.95 -8.30 -5.10
CA ARG A 164 14.17 -7.66 -4.59
C ARG A 164 15.03 -7.11 -5.72
N ALA A 165 15.15 -7.88 -6.81
CA ALA A 165 15.85 -7.44 -8.02
C ALA A 165 15.16 -6.24 -8.67
N LEU A 166 13.84 -6.25 -8.79
CA LEU A 166 13.08 -5.12 -9.34
C LEU A 166 13.30 -3.85 -8.52
N ALA A 167 13.23 -3.95 -7.18
CA ALA A 167 13.43 -2.81 -6.29
C ALA A 167 14.86 -2.25 -6.32
N ARG A 168 15.86 -3.11 -6.60
CA ARG A 168 17.28 -2.73 -6.62
C ARG A 168 17.84 -2.55 -8.03
N GLN A 169 17.03 -2.78 -9.06
CA GLN A 169 17.45 -2.84 -10.46
C GLN A 169 18.71 -3.70 -10.63
N ALA A 170 18.69 -4.89 -10.03
CA ALA A 170 19.85 -5.77 -9.88
C ALA A 170 19.55 -7.19 -10.40
N ARG A 171 20.60 -7.94 -10.72
CA ARG A 171 20.46 -9.35 -11.14
C ARG A 171 19.86 -10.22 -10.03
N PHE A 172 19.13 -11.27 -10.40
CA PHE A 172 18.69 -12.33 -9.51
C PHE A 172 18.87 -13.72 -10.12
N ALA A 173 18.94 -14.72 -9.25
CA ALA A 173 18.92 -16.13 -9.60
C ALA A 173 18.18 -16.91 -8.51
N GLY A 174 17.68 -18.10 -8.85
CA GLY A 174 17.06 -19.00 -7.87
C GLY A 174 15.61 -18.65 -7.52
N GLN A 175 14.92 -17.84 -8.33
CA GLN A 175 13.51 -17.56 -8.11
C GLN A 175 12.68 -18.79 -8.50
N LEU A 176 12.15 -19.51 -7.51
CA LEU A 176 11.27 -20.64 -7.74
C LEU A 176 9.89 -20.16 -8.19
N VAL A 177 9.32 -20.80 -9.21
CA VAL A 177 7.96 -20.57 -9.68
C VAL A 177 7.24 -21.88 -9.90
N ARG A 178 5.91 -21.84 -9.82
CA ARG A 178 5.04 -22.95 -10.18
C ARG A 178 4.01 -22.51 -11.20
N THR A 179 3.75 -23.35 -12.18
CA THR A 179 2.69 -23.13 -13.16
C THR A 179 2.00 -24.45 -13.49
N ASP A 180 0.78 -24.36 -14.01
CA ASP A 180 0.04 -25.53 -14.50
C ASP A 180 0.62 -25.92 -15.87
N ASP A 181 0.93 -27.19 -16.07
CA ASP A 181 1.49 -27.71 -17.31
C ASP A 181 0.44 -27.85 -18.44
N GLY A 182 -0.81 -27.46 -18.18
CA GLY A 182 -1.92 -27.55 -19.12
C GLY A 182 -2.45 -28.97 -19.34
N LYS A 183 -1.81 -29.98 -18.75
CA LYS A 183 -2.21 -31.40 -18.72
C LYS A 183 -2.68 -31.84 -17.32
N GLY A 184 -2.81 -30.90 -16.38
CA GLY A 184 -3.28 -31.13 -15.01
C GLY A 184 -2.16 -31.45 -14.00
N GLY A 185 -0.89 -31.28 -14.39
CA GLY A 185 0.27 -31.35 -13.52
C GLY A 185 0.82 -29.96 -13.16
N ARG A 186 1.50 -29.84 -12.02
CA ARG A 186 2.19 -28.59 -11.63
C ARG A 186 3.67 -28.70 -11.97
N MET A 187 4.13 -27.85 -12.89
CA MET A 187 5.54 -27.72 -13.24
C MET A 187 6.23 -26.72 -12.31
N ALA A 188 7.35 -27.12 -11.72
CA ALA A 188 8.22 -26.23 -10.95
C ALA A 188 9.40 -25.78 -11.83
N MET A 189 9.70 -24.49 -11.80
CA MET A 189 10.80 -23.93 -12.57
C MET A 189 11.60 -22.94 -11.74
N THR A 190 12.85 -22.73 -12.12
CA THR A 190 13.72 -21.73 -11.50
C THR A 190 14.06 -20.64 -12.50
N LEU A 191 13.80 -19.38 -12.13
CA LEU A 191 14.14 -18.20 -12.90
C LEU A 191 15.45 -17.58 -12.41
N ALA A 192 16.23 -17.10 -13.38
CA ALA A 192 17.32 -16.17 -13.17
C ALA A 192 17.25 -15.07 -14.21
N ALA A 193 17.57 -13.83 -13.85
CA ALA A 193 17.56 -12.72 -14.78
C ALA A 193 18.55 -11.61 -14.43
N GLU A 194 18.95 -10.88 -15.46
CA GLU A 194 19.73 -9.65 -15.38
C GLU A 194 18.86 -8.44 -15.76
N PRO A 195 19.07 -7.29 -15.10
CA PRO A 195 18.33 -6.07 -15.40
C PRO A 195 18.78 -5.50 -16.75
N LEU A 196 17.81 -5.05 -17.53
CA LEU A 196 18.03 -4.33 -18.77
C LEU A 196 17.92 -2.82 -18.52
N PHE A 197 18.77 -2.06 -19.20
CA PHE A 197 18.77 -0.61 -19.17
C PHE A 197 18.83 -0.05 -20.59
N ASP A 198 18.23 1.12 -20.80
CA ASP A 198 18.37 1.88 -22.02
C ASP A 198 19.72 2.61 -22.11
N ALA A 199 20.00 3.24 -23.26
CA ALA A 199 21.22 3.99 -23.50
C ALA A 199 21.41 5.22 -22.56
N THR A 200 20.36 5.62 -21.83
CA THR A 200 20.39 6.70 -20.84
C THR A 200 20.55 6.19 -19.41
N GLY A 201 20.65 4.87 -19.21
CA GLY A 201 20.73 4.22 -17.90
C GLY A 201 19.39 4.02 -17.22
N GLY A 202 18.27 4.23 -17.92
CA GLY A 202 16.92 3.96 -17.43
C GLY A 202 16.61 2.47 -17.44
N PHE A 203 16.08 1.93 -16.34
CA PHE A 203 15.70 0.53 -16.25
C PHE A 203 14.52 0.21 -17.19
N THR A 204 14.67 -0.81 -18.03
CA THR A 204 13.66 -1.19 -19.06
C THR A 204 13.02 -2.54 -18.80
N GLY A 205 13.57 -3.35 -17.89
CA GLY A 205 12.99 -4.64 -17.51
C GLY A 205 14.04 -5.70 -17.20
N PHE A 206 13.72 -6.97 -17.43
CA PHE A 206 14.61 -8.09 -17.13
C PHE A 206 14.77 -9.01 -18.34
N ARG A 207 15.98 -9.54 -18.53
CA ARG A 207 16.24 -10.69 -19.41
C ARG A 207 16.72 -11.85 -18.59
N GLY A 208 16.14 -13.02 -18.80
CA GLY A 208 16.45 -14.17 -17.98
C GLY A 208 16.34 -15.52 -18.67
N THR A 209 16.70 -16.53 -17.90
CA THR A 209 16.53 -17.94 -18.24
C THR A 209 15.55 -18.59 -17.27
N VAL A 210 14.88 -19.63 -17.75
CA VAL A 210 14.05 -20.54 -16.97
C VAL A 210 14.62 -21.93 -17.12
N LEU A 211 14.86 -22.59 -15.99
CA LEU A 211 15.25 -24.00 -15.94
C LEU A 211 14.11 -24.80 -15.33
N PRO A 212 13.56 -25.81 -16.03
CA PRO A 212 12.65 -26.77 -15.40
C PRO A 212 13.40 -27.53 -14.32
N ASP A 213 12.77 -27.70 -13.16
CA ASP A 213 13.35 -28.46 -12.06
C ASP A 213 12.98 -29.94 -12.23
N ASP A 214 13.94 -30.78 -12.63
CA ASP A 214 13.79 -32.23 -12.86
C ASP A 214 13.70 -33.05 -11.54
N ALA A 215 13.68 -32.39 -10.37
CA ALA A 215 13.63 -33.08 -9.08
C ALA A 215 12.23 -33.71 -8.81
N PRO A 216 12.15 -35.01 -8.46
CA PRO A 216 10.88 -35.65 -8.13
C PRO A 216 10.27 -35.02 -6.88
N GLN A 217 9.01 -34.60 -6.99
CA GLN A 217 8.23 -34.06 -5.89
C GLN A 217 8.14 -35.07 -4.74
N PRO A 218 8.35 -34.67 -3.47
CA PRO A 218 7.80 -35.45 -2.37
C PRO A 218 6.27 -35.43 -2.48
N THR A 219 5.69 -36.60 -2.77
CA THR A 219 4.25 -36.86 -2.76
C THR A 219 3.69 -36.56 -1.37
N SER A 220 3.15 -35.35 -1.19
CA SER A 220 2.17 -35.07 -0.14
C SER A 220 0.77 -35.14 -0.74
N ALA A 221 -0.10 -35.86 -0.05
CA ALA A 221 -1.50 -36.16 -0.38
C ALA A 221 -2.29 -34.92 -0.86
N PRO A 222 -3.42 -35.10 -1.59
CA PRO A 222 -4.15 -33.99 -2.19
C PRO A 222 -4.72 -33.09 -1.09
N ALA A 223 -4.02 -31.99 -0.82
CA ALA A 223 -4.57 -30.87 -0.09
C ALA A 223 -5.61 -30.23 -1.01
N ALA A 224 -6.86 -30.17 -0.52
CA ALA A 224 -7.97 -29.49 -1.14
C ALA A 224 -7.55 -28.10 -1.65
N LEU A 225 -8.11 -27.70 -2.80
CA LEU A 225 -7.95 -26.40 -3.44
C LEU A 225 -8.05 -25.26 -2.41
N THR A 226 -6.89 -24.78 -1.94
CA THR A 226 -6.75 -23.55 -1.17
C THR A 226 -5.93 -22.56 -1.98
N ASP A 227 -6.57 -21.43 -2.24
CA ASP A 227 -6.07 -20.24 -2.93
C ASP A 227 -4.70 -19.78 -2.38
N PRO A 228 -3.64 -19.69 -3.20
CA PRO A 228 -2.28 -19.40 -2.72
C PRO A 228 -2.07 -17.95 -2.22
N ALA A 229 -3.05 -17.06 -2.35
CA ALA A 229 -3.00 -15.73 -1.74
C ALA A 229 -3.56 -15.68 -0.30
N PHE A 230 -4.46 -16.60 0.05
CA PHE A 230 -5.21 -16.58 1.33
C PHE A 230 -5.49 -17.98 1.90
N GLY A 231 -4.67 -18.97 1.56
CA GLY A 231 -4.75 -20.33 2.09
C GLY A 231 -4.43 -20.32 3.58
N SER A 232 -5.48 -20.22 4.40
CA SER A 232 -5.60 -20.52 5.83
C SER A 232 -4.31 -21.00 6.52
N LEU A 233 -3.33 -20.10 6.65
CA LEU A 233 -2.34 -20.22 7.69
C LEU A 233 -3.08 -19.79 8.96
N PRO A 234 -3.18 -20.66 9.99
CA PRO A 234 -3.74 -20.21 11.26
C PRO A 234 -2.91 -19.00 11.70
N LEU A 235 -3.60 -17.92 12.10
CA LEU A 235 -2.99 -16.69 12.66
C LEU A 235 -1.94 -16.97 13.75
N SER A 236 -1.95 -18.19 14.28
CA SER A 236 -1.02 -18.81 15.21
C SER A 236 0.40 -19.09 14.68
N ASP A 237 0.67 -19.03 13.37
CA ASP A 237 2.03 -19.27 12.84
C ASP A 237 2.93 -18.02 13.05
N PRO A 238 3.97 -18.09 13.90
CA PRO A 238 4.87 -16.96 14.21
C PRO A 238 5.75 -16.49 13.05
N ALA A 239 5.73 -17.17 11.89
CA ALA A 239 6.38 -16.72 10.66
C ALA A 239 5.48 -15.80 9.80
N PHE A 240 4.16 -15.91 9.92
CA PHE A 240 3.19 -15.19 9.08
C PHE A 240 3.18 -13.67 9.34
N GLY A 241 3.06 -13.24 10.59
CA GLY A 241 3.03 -11.82 10.96
C GLY A 241 4.38 -11.14 10.80
N ARG A 242 5.49 -11.84 11.08
CA ARG A 242 6.83 -11.29 10.77
C ARG A 242 7.03 -11.01 9.28
N ARG A 243 6.47 -11.86 8.40
CA ARG A 243 6.50 -11.68 6.95
C ARG A 243 5.56 -10.55 6.51
N ILE A 244 4.36 -10.46 7.07
CA ILE A 244 3.39 -9.39 6.79
C ILE A 244 3.89 -8.03 7.26
N ASP A 245 4.46 -7.93 8.46
CA ASP A 245 5.01 -6.69 9.01
C ASP A 245 6.06 -6.10 8.10
N GLY A 246 7.06 -6.91 7.73
CA GLY A 246 8.15 -6.46 6.86
C GLY A 246 7.68 -6.13 5.44
N ALA A 247 6.73 -6.91 4.90
CA ALA A 247 6.26 -6.76 3.52
C ALA A 247 5.27 -5.59 3.36
N LEU A 248 4.40 -5.32 4.34
CA LEU A 248 3.36 -4.29 4.24
C LEU A 248 3.77 -2.94 4.82
N ARG A 249 4.60 -2.90 5.88
CA ARG A 249 4.96 -1.64 6.55
C ARG A 249 5.66 -0.66 5.63
N GLY A 250 6.63 -1.13 4.84
CA GLY A 250 7.40 -0.28 3.92
C GLY A 250 6.52 0.39 2.84
N PRO A 251 5.75 -0.39 2.06
CA PRO A 251 4.81 0.14 1.08
C PRO A 251 3.75 1.06 1.67
N LEU A 252 3.14 0.67 2.80
CA LEU A 252 2.10 1.48 3.45
C LEU A 252 2.65 2.79 4.00
N ALA A 253 3.86 2.78 4.56
CA ALA A 253 4.53 4.01 5.02
C ALA A 253 4.81 4.96 3.85
N ARG A 254 5.21 4.44 2.68
CA ARG A 254 5.42 5.26 1.48
C ARG A 254 4.12 5.83 0.93
N ILE A 255 3.05 5.02 0.87
CA ILE A 255 1.72 5.47 0.44
C ILE A 255 1.21 6.58 1.37
N THR A 256 1.32 6.35 2.68
CA THR A 256 0.90 7.32 3.70
C THR A 256 1.68 8.62 3.56
N ALA A 257 3.02 8.57 3.48
CA ALA A 257 3.84 9.75 3.31
C ALA A 257 3.52 10.53 2.04
N THR A 258 3.36 9.83 0.90
CA THR A 258 3.01 10.48 -0.38
C THR A 258 1.63 11.14 -0.30
N ALA A 259 0.66 10.47 0.31
CA ALA A 259 -0.69 11.00 0.49
C ALA A 259 -0.71 12.20 1.45
N GLU A 260 0.12 12.19 2.51
CA GLU A 260 0.31 13.34 3.40
C GLU A 260 0.95 14.52 2.69
N THR A 261 1.94 14.28 1.82
CA THR A 261 2.55 15.33 1.00
C THR A 261 1.51 16.01 0.10
N ILE A 262 0.66 15.22 -0.56
CA ILE A 262 -0.41 15.71 -1.42
C ILE A 262 -1.47 16.44 -0.60
N SER A 263 -1.89 15.88 0.54
CA SER A 263 -2.90 16.49 1.42
C SER A 263 -2.42 17.81 2.03
N GLY A 264 -1.14 17.90 2.39
CA GLY A 264 -0.52 19.08 2.97
C GLY A 264 -0.16 20.16 1.95
N GLN A 265 -0.28 19.86 0.65
CA GLN A 265 -0.05 20.80 -0.45
C GLN A 265 1.38 21.41 -0.44
N PHE A 266 2.37 20.66 0.06
CA PHE A 266 3.74 21.15 0.23
C PHE A 266 4.43 21.53 -1.09
N ASP A 267 4.04 20.89 -2.21
CA ASP A 267 4.56 21.18 -3.55
C ASP A 267 3.70 22.18 -4.35
N GLY A 268 2.72 22.80 -3.68
CA GLY A 268 1.85 23.81 -4.26
C GLY A 268 0.36 23.48 -4.16
N PRO A 269 -0.51 24.48 -4.46
CA PRO A 269 -1.94 24.34 -4.27
C PRO A 269 -2.56 23.36 -5.26
N ILE A 270 -3.39 22.45 -4.75
CA ILE A 270 -4.20 21.52 -5.54
C ILE A 270 -5.68 21.76 -5.27
N ARG A 271 -6.57 21.19 -6.10
CA ARG A 271 -8.02 21.29 -5.86
C ARG A 271 -8.35 20.66 -4.49
N ALA A 272 -9.19 21.33 -3.70
CA ALA A 272 -9.54 20.91 -2.35
C ALA A 272 -10.05 19.46 -2.27
N ASP A 273 -10.80 18.99 -3.28
CA ASP A 273 -11.25 17.59 -3.32
C ASP A 273 -10.09 16.59 -3.38
N TYR A 274 -9.04 16.88 -4.15
CA TYR A 274 -7.86 15.99 -4.26
C TYR A 274 -7.02 16.01 -3.00
N ALA A 275 -6.91 17.17 -2.33
CA ALA A 275 -6.28 17.25 -1.02
C ALA A 275 -7.05 16.41 0.01
N ARG A 276 -8.38 16.46 -0.01
CA ARG A 276 -9.24 15.63 0.85
C ARG A 276 -9.09 14.14 0.55
N TYR A 277 -9.13 13.72 -0.72
CA TYR A 277 -8.90 12.32 -1.08
C TYR A 277 -7.52 11.82 -0.63
N ALA A 278 -6.48 12.65 -0.75
CA ALA A 278 -5.17 12.32 -0.25
C ALA A 278 -5.14 12.21 1.29
N GLY A 279 -5.87 13.07 2.00
CA GLY A 279 -6.11 12.95 3.43
C GLY A 279 -6.79 11.62 3.81
N ASP A 280 -7.81 11.21 3.05
CA ASP A 280 -8.52 9.94 3.26
C ASP A 280 -7.59 8.73 3.03
N ILE A 281 -6.77 8.78 1.97
CA ILE A 281 -5.76 7.74 1.69
C ILE A 281 -4.72 7.65 2.81
N ALA A 282 -4.22 8.79 3.28
CA ALA A 282 -3.28 8.83 4.41
C ALA A 282 -3.92 8.26 5.68
N HIS A 283 -5.19 8.58 5.93
CA HIS A 283 -5.94 8.04 7.07
C HIS A 283 -6.09 6.52 6.97
N ALA A 284 -6.50 6.00 5.82
CA ALA A 284 -6.60 4.56 5.57
C ALA A 284 -5.23 3.86 5.70
N GLY A 285 -4.16 4.47 5.17
CA GLY A 285 -2.79 3.94 5.27
C GLY A 285 -2.29 3.81 6.71
N ARG A 286 -2.48 4.86 7.53
CA ARG A 286 -2.18 4.80 8.98
C ARG A 286 -3.01 3.75 9.69
N HIS A 287 -4.29 3.61 9.32
CA HIS A 287 -5.15 2.60 9.91
C HIS A 287 -4.63 1.18 9.61
N LEU A 288 -4.26 0.90 8.36
CA LEU A 288 -3.68 -0.39 7.97
C LEU A 288 -2.34 -0.65 8.67
N LEU A 289 -1.47 0.36 8.80
CA LEU A 289 -0.22 0.23 9.57
C LEU A 289 -0.49 -0.17 11.02
N GLY A 290 -1.50 0.44 11.66
CA GLY A 290 -1.91 0.04 13.00
C GLY A 290 -2.41 -1.42 13.07
N LEU A 291 -3.12 -1.91 12.04
CA LEU A 291 -3.55 -3.31 11.98
C LEU A 291 -2.36 -4.27 11.89
N VAL A 292 -1.37 -3.90 11.08
CA VAL A 292 -0.13 -4.67 10.91
C VAL A 292 0.60 -4.73 12.25
N ASP A 293 0.75 -3.59 12.93
CA ASP A 293 1.39 -3.53 14.26
C ASP A 293 0.64 -4.36 15.30
N ASP A 294 -0.70 -4.28 15.33
CA ASP A 294 -1.52 -5.09 16.23
C ASP A 294 -1.36 -6.60 15.94
N LEU A 295 -1.28 -6.98 14.66
CA LEU A 295 -1.06 -8.37 14.25
C LEU A 295 0.34 -8.85 14.67
N ALA A 296 1.37 -8.03 14.50
CA ALA A 296 2.73 -8.29 14.98
C ALA A 296 2.76 -8.62 16.47
N ASP A 297 2.10 -7.76 17.26
CA ASP A 297 2.03 -7.91 18.71
C ASP A 297 1.25 -9.16 19.11
N LEU A 298 0.11 -9.40 18.46
CA LEU A 298 -0.69 -10.61 18.67
C LEU A 298 0.16 -11.87 18.50
N GLN A 299 0.96 -11.94 17.44
CA GLN A 299 1.84 -13.07 17.18
C GLN A 299 2.93 -13.25 18.23
N ASN A 300 3.51 -12.16 18.72
CA ASN A 300 4.53 -12.24 19.75
C ASN A 300 3.94 -12.75 21.06
N ILE A 301 2.71 -12.36 21.40
CA ILE A 301 2.01 -12.70 22.65
C ILE A 301 1.41 -14.11 22.60
N GLU A 302 1.00 -14.60 21.41
CA GLU A 302 0.43 -15.95 21.24
C GLU A 302 1.47 -17.07 21.14
N ARG A 303 2.76 -16.73 21.14
CA ARG A 303 3.82 -17.74 21.14
C ARG A 303 3.72 -18.63 22.39
N PRO A 304 3.81 -19.96 22.22
CA PRO A 304 3.95 -20.87 23.36
C PRO A 304 5.14 -20.43 24.23
N GLY A 305 4.88 -20.21 25.53
CA GLY A 305 5.91 -19.80 26.49
C GLY A 305 6.20 -18.29 26.54
N PHE A 306 5.41 -17.43 25.88
CA PHE A 306 5.48 -15.98 26.11
C PHE A 306 5.29 -15.68 27.60
N LYS A 307 6.26 -14.98 28.20
CA LYS A 307 6.21 -14.46 29.56
C LYS A 307 6.61 -13.00 29.52
N ALA A 308 5.76 -12.14 30.05
CA ALA A 308 6.11 -10.73 30.23
C ALA A 308 7.23 -10.61 31.27
N ALA A 309 8.07 -9.58 31.13
CA ALA A 309 9.06 -9.27 32.17
C ALA A 309 8.34 -8.89 33.47
N ARG A 310 8.93 -9.28 34.61
CA ARG A 310 8.44 -8.90 35.94
C ARG A 310 9.29 -7.75 36.46
N ASP A 311 8.89 -6.53 36.14
CA ASP A 311 9.56 -5.32 36.62
C ASP A 311 8.76 -4.67 37.76
N GLU A 312 9.43 -3.81 38.52
CA GLU A 312 8.80 -2.88 39.46
C GLU A 312 8.26 -1.68 38.70
N ILE A 313 6.96 -1.46 38.79
CA ILE A 313 6.29 -0.37 38.08
C ILE A 313 5.34 0.39 39.01
N ASP A 314 5.02 1.62 38.64
CA ASP A 314 4.00 2.44 39.27
C ASP A 314 2.88 2.71 38.25
N LEU A 315 1.68 2.20 38.52
CA LEU A 315 0.52 2.39 37.64
C LEU A 315 0.12 3.87 37.53
N GLY A 316 0.34 4.66 38.57
CA GLY A 316 0.06 6.10 38.54
C GLY A 316 0.98 6.85 37.58
N ASP A 317 2.28 6.54 37.60
CA ASP A 317 3.25 7.11 36.65
C ASP A 317 2.93 6.71 35.21
N LEU A 318 2.65 5.43 34.98
CA LEU A 318 2.29 4.91 33.66
C LEU A 318 1.00 5.52 33.11
N ALA A 319 -0.02 5.71 33.97
CA ALA A 319 -1.25 6.40 33.61
C ALA A 319 -0.98 7.84 33.16
N ARG A 320 -0.19 8.61 33.93
CA ARG A 320 0.17 9.99 33.58
C ARG A 320 0.94 10.07 32.27
N ARG A 321 1.85 9.12 32.00
CA ARG A 321 2.56 9.03 30.71
C ARG A 321 1.62 8.76 29.55
N ALA A 322 0.67 7.83 29.70
CA ALA A 322 -0.33 7.55 28.68
C ALA A 322 -1.20 8.78 28.37
N VAL A 323 -1.59 9.54 29.41
CA VAL A 323 -2.28 10.83 29.24
C VAL A 323 -1.43 11.84 28.47
N GLY A 324 -0.14 11.97 28.80
CA GLY A 324 0.77 12.85 28.07
C GLY A 324 0.90 12.52 26.58
N LEU A 325 0.86 11.23 26.23
CA LEU A 325 0.96 10.77 24.83
C LEU A 325 -0.34 10.98 24.03
N LEU A 326 -1.50 10.95 24.68
CA LEU A 326 -2.81 11.08 24.02
C LEU A 326 -3.51 12.43 24.28
N GLY A 327 -2.86 13.33 25.03
CA GLY A 327 -3.44 14.60 25.44
C GLY A 327 -3.89 15.48 24.27
N MET A 328 -3.04 15.68 23.26
CA MET A 328 -3.39 16.48 22.08
C MET A 328 -4.62 15.91 21.35
N LYS A 329 -4.71 14.59 21.23
CA LYS A 329 -5.83 13.92 20.55
C LYS A 329 -7.14 14.05 21.35
N ALA A 330 -7.07 14.06 22.67
CA ALA A 330 -8.23 14.32 23.51
C ALA A 330 -8.68 15.78 23.40
N GLU A 331 -7.72 16.72 23.42
CA GLU A 331 -7.96 18.16 23.27
C GLU A 331 -8.58 18.52 21.93
N GLU A 332 -8.11 17.94 20.82
CA GLU A 332 -8.69 18.08 19.47
C GLU A 332 -10.18 17.70 19.42
N LYS A 333 -10.63 16.82 20.33
CA LYS A 333 -12.00 16.33 20.44
C LYS A 333 -12.80 16.99 21.59
N GLY A 334 -12.23 18.00 22.26
CA GLY A 334 -12.81 18.66 23.43
C GLY A 334 -12.89 17.80 24.69
N ILE A 335 -12.23 16.64 24.72
CA ILE A 335 -12.32 15.69 25.83
C ILE A 335 -11.32 16.06 26.94
N ARG A 336 -11.82 16.21 28.17
CA ARG A 336 -10.99 16.41 29.36
C ARG A 336 -10.58 15.07 29.96
N ILE A 337 -9.31 14.90 30.30
CA ILE A 337 -8.82 13.71 30.98
C ILE A 337 -8.46 14.07 32.43
N ASP A 338 -9.17 13.48 33.38
CA ASP A 338 -8.89 13.59 34.80
C ASP A 338 -7.91 12.49 35.23
N ALA A 339 -6.62 12.85 35.18
CA ALA A 339 -5.50 11.97 35.46
C ALA A 339 -5.22 11.83 36.97
N PRO A 340 -4.58 10.74 37.42
CA PRO A 340 -4.21 10.59 38.83
C PRO A 340 -3.22 11.69 39.26
N PRO A 341 -3.34 12.24 40.49
CA PRO A 341 -2.38 13.19 41.04
C PRO A 341 -0.95 12.63 41.03
N VAL A 342 0.06 13.51 41.03
CA VAL A 342 1.48 13.10 40.99
C VAL A 342 1.87 12.24 42.19
N ASP A 343 1.30 12.52 43.35
CA ASP A 343 1.56 11.80 44.60
C ASP A 343 0.77 10.49 44.74
N ASP A 344 -0.20 10.26 43.84
CA ASP A 344 -0.99 9.04 43.81
C ASP A 344 -0.20 7.94 43.08
N LYS A 345 0.51 7.14 43.89
CA LYS A 345 1.36 6.03 43.44
C LYS A 345 0.66 4.70 43.70
N MET A 346 0.79 3.79 42.75
CA MET A 346 0.21 2.46 42.86
C MET A 346 1.22 1.40 42.40
N PRO A 347 2.12 0.95 43.29
CA PRO A 347 3.15 -0.03 42.98
C PRO A 347 2.57 -1.38 42.55
N ALA A 348 3.08 -1.92 41.45
CA ALA A 348 2.66 -3.21 40.90
C ALA A 348 3.85 -3.97 40.30
N THR A 349 3.63 -5.26 40.02
CA THR A 349 4.56 -6.09 39.25
C THR A 349 4.06 -6.21 37.81
N GLY A 350 4.89 -5.84 36.83
CA GLY A 350 4.56 -5.97 35.41
C GLY A 350 5.64 -5.41 34.50
N GLU A 351 5.54 -5.65 33.20
CA GLU A 351 6.48 -5.12 32.21
C GLU A 351 6.08 -3.71 31.80
N PHE A 352 6.95 -2.72 32.06
CA PHE A 352 6.67 -1.30 31.83
C PHE A 352 6.07 -1.00 30.46
N ARG A 353 6.69 -1.54 29.38
CA ARG A 353 6.25 -1.28 28.00
C ARG A 353 4.86 -1.85 27.71
N ARG A 354 4.56 -3.03 28.25
CA ARG A 354 3.28 -3.72 28.00
C ARG A 354 2.15 -3.09 28.78
N VAL A 355 2.40 -2.63 30.01
CA VAL A 355 1.40 -1.87 30.77
C VAL A 355 1.10 -0.53 30.09
N LEU A 356 2.13 0.19 29.62
CA LEU A 356 1.92 1.41 28.85
C LEU A 356 1.09 1.15 27.58
N GLN A 357 1.36 0.05 26.87
CA GLN A 357 0.60 -0.38 25.71
C GLN A 357 -0.88 -0.65 26.05
N VAL A 358 -1.17 -1.35 27.14
CA VAL A 358 -2.54 -1.57 27.63
C VAL A 358 -3.23 -0.23 27.87
N LEU A 359 -2.60 0.69 28.61
CA LEU A 359 -3.18 1.98 28.95
C LEU A 359 -3.44 2.87 27.73
N LEU A 360 -2.53 2.89 26.77
CA LEU A 360 -2.71 3.62 25.50
C LEU A 360 -3.92 3.08 24.71
N ASN A 361 -4.12 1.76 24.72
CA ASN A 361 -5.28 1.17 24.06
C ASN A 361 -6.60 1.49 24.80
N LEU A 362 -6.62 1.42 26.14
CA LEU A 362 -7.80 1.79 26.93
C LEU A 362 -8.17 3.26 26.75
N LEU A 363 -7.21 4.17 26.92
CA LEU A 363 -7.42 5.61 26.78
C LEU A 363 -7.75 5.99 25.33
N GLY A 364 -7.10 5.33 24.36
CA GLY A 364 -7.41 5.49 22.95
C GLY A 364 -8.84 5.09 22.59
N ASN A 365 -9.37 4.03 23.19
CA ASN A 365 -10.77 3.61 23.02
C ASN A 365 -11.73 4.59 23.72
N ALA A 366 -11.41 5.03 24.94
CA ALA A 366 -12.19 6.04 25.66
C ALA A 366 -12.33 7.34 24.83
N ILE A 367 -11.23 7.90 24.32
CA ILE A 367 -11.25 9.10 23.46
C ILE A 367 -12.05 8.86 22.17
N ARG A 368 -11.95 7.67 21.59
CA ARG A 368 -12.64 7.34 20.35
C ARG A 368 -14.15 7.29 20.53
N TYR A 369 -14.63 6.65 21.59
CA TYR A 369 -16.05 6.35 21.78
C TYR A 369 -16.79 7.34 22.68
N SER A 370 -16.06 8.18 23.41
CA SER A 370 -16.66 9.32 24.10
C SER A 370 -17.17 10.38 23.12
N PRO A 371 -18.31 11.03 23.43
CA PRO A 371 -18.78 12.21 22.73
C PRO A 371 -17.80 13.38 22.92
N GLU A 372 -17.91 14.39 22.05
CA GLU A 372 -17.17 15.65 22.19
C GLU A 372 -17.55 16.35 23.50
N ASP A 373 -16.65 17.19 24.03
CA ASP A 373 -16.84 17.95 25.28
C ASP A 373 -17.12 17.11 26.53
N SER A 374 -16.68 15.85 26.53
CA SER A 374 -16.86 14.92 27.64
C SER A 374 -15.61 14.79 28.53
N MET A 375 -15.71 13.97 29.56
CA MET A 375 -14.65 13.68 30.52
C MET A 375 -14.31 12.19 30.55
N ILE A 376 -13.02 11.88 30.64
CA ILE A 376 -12.48 10.55 30.89
C ILE A 376 -11.82 10.59 32.27
N TRP A 377 -12.12 9.61 33.12
CA TRP A 377 -11.54 9.50 34.45
C TRP A 377 -10.55 8.34 34.51
N ILE A 378 -9.42 8.58 35.15
CA ILE A 378 -8.46 7.53 35.49
C ILE A 378 -8.37 7.42 37.01
N ARG A 379 -8.61 6.22 37.54
CA ARG A 379 -8.59 5.95 38.98
C ARG A 379 -7.68 4.79 39.32
N LEU A 380 -6.89 4.98 40.36
CA LEU A 380 -6.06 3.96 40.96
C LEU A 380 -6.79 3.39 42.16
N ASP A 381 -6.74 2.09 42.35
CA ASP A 381 -7.30 1.45 43.54
C ASP A 381 -6.50 0.17 43.87
N ARG A 382 -6.57 -0.28 45.12
CA ARG A 382 -5.96 -1.52 45.58
C ARG A 382 -7.02 -2.43 46.18
N ASP A 383 -7.15 -3.62 45.60
CA ASP A 383 -8.00 -4.69 46.11
C ASP A 383 -7.12 -5.86 46.57
N GLY A 384 -6.84 -5.90 47.88
CA GLY A 384 -5.98 -6.91 48.50
C GLY A 384 -4.57 -6.97 47.89
N ASP A 385 -4.28 -8.08 47.21
CA ASP A 385 -3.01 -8.34 46.53
C ASP A 385 -2.98 -7.82 45.09
N ARG A 386 -3.96 -7.01 44.68
CA ARG A 386 -4.08 -6.44 43.33
C ARG A 386 -4.03 -4.92 43.35
N ALA A 387 -3.14 -4.38 42.52
CA ALA A 387 -3.10 -2.98 42.16
C ALA A 387 -3.91 -2.80 40.88
N THR A 388 -4.78 -1.80 40.85
CA THR A 388 -5.69 -1.59 39.73
C THR A 388 -5.62 -0.17 39.18
N VAL A 389 -5.83 -0.06 37.88
CA VAL A 389 -6.02 1.21 37.17
C VAL A 389 -7.26 1.10 36.30
N THR A 390 -8.18 2.02 36.53
CA THR A 390 -9.49 2.05 35.89
C THR A 390 -9.58 3.26 34.97
N VAL A 391 -9.94 3.05 33.71
CA VAL A 391 -10.25 4.09 32.73
C VAL A 391 -11.76 4.08 32.49
N ALA A 392 -12.43 5.18 32.83
CA ALA A 392 -13.88 5.34 32.68
C ALA A 392 -14.19 6.45 31.67
N ASP A 393 -15.09 6.16 30.73
CA ASP A 393 -15.51 7.07 29.66
C ASP A 393 -17.01 7.40 29.73
N GLN A 394 -17.46 8.35 28.91
CA GLN A 394 -18.87 8.77 28.78
C GLN A 394 -19.47 8.37 27.43
N GLY A 395 -18.95 7.30 26.83
CA GLY A 395 -19.43 6.80 25.55
C GLY A 395 -20.83 6.20 25.60
N GLN A 396 -21.26 5.63 24.48
CA GLN A 396 -22.58 4.98 24.34
C GLN A 396 -22.79 3.74 25.24
N GLY A 397 -21.76 3.31 25.97
CA GLY A 397 -21.77 2.09 26.76
C GLY A 397 -21.74 0.81 25.92
N ILE A 398 -21.82 -0.31 26.61
CA ILE A 398 -21.70 -1.67 26.08
C ILE A 398 -22.78 -2.51 26.76
N ASP A 399 -23.64 -3.15 25.98
CA ASP A 399 -24.66 -4.04 26.54
C ASP A 399 -24.03 -5.35 27.09
N ALA A 400 -24.79 -6.11 27.88
CA ALA A 400 -24.27 -7.31 28.53
C ALA A 400 -23.80 -8.40 27.55
N ALA A 401 -24.43 -8.53 26.37
CA ALA A 401 -24.03 -9.50 25.36
C ALA A 401 -22.72 -9.07 24.70
N GLN A 402 -22.58 -7.77 24.42
CA GLN A 402 -21.37 -7.16 23.89
C GLN A 402 -20.19 -7.24 24.88
N GLN A 403 -20.42 -7.07 26.18
CA GLN A 403 -19.38 -7.19 27.20
C GLN A 403 -18.78 -8.61 27.26
N ALA A 404 -19.57 -9.65 26.97
CA ALA A 404 -19.09 -11.02 26.94
C ALA A 404 -18.08 -11.28 25.81
N VAL A 405 -18.19 -10.54 24.70
CA VAL A 405 -17.38 -10.74 23.48
C VAL A 405 -16.39 -9.61 23.21
N VAL A 406 -16.43 -8.50 23.96
CA VAL A 406 -15.59 -7.31 23.70
C VAL A 406 -14.08 -7.57 23.73
N PHE A 407 -13.66 -8.66 24.37
CA PHE A 407 -12.28 -9.09 24.43
C PHE A 407 -11.92 -10.18 23.42
N GLU A 408 -12.82 -10.53 22.50
CA GLU A 408 -12.58 -11.50 21.42
C GLU A 408 -11.86 -10.86 20.23
N LYS A 409 -11.20 -11.69 19.41
CA LYS A 409 -10.42 -11.21 18.27
C LYS A 409 -11.32 -10.60 17.19
N PHE A 410 -10.92 -9.45 16.66
CA PHE A 410 -11.61 -8.74 15.57
C PHE A 410 -13.02 -8.28 15.92
N GLU A 411 -13.39 -8.32 17.20
CA GLU A 411 -14.71 -7.89 17.64
C GLU A 411 -14.78 -6.36 17.65
N ARG A 412 -15.85 -5.81 17.04
CA ARG A 412 -16.07 -4.36 16.89
C ARG A 412 -17.46 -3.93 17.33
N LEU A 413 -18.22 -4.81 17.98
CA LEU A 413 -19.56 -4.54 18.53
C LEU A 413 -20.53 -3.97 17.48
N GLY A 414 -20.41 -4.46 16.24
CA GLY A 414 -21.24 -4.03 15.10
C GLY A 414 -20.92 -2.63 14.53
N ARG A 415 -19.82 -1.99 14.95
CA ARG A 415 -19.45 -0.63 14.50
C ARG A 415 -18.58 -0.70 13.24
N THR A 416 -19.10 -0.25 12.10
CA THR A 416 -18.37 -0.16 10.82
C THR A 416 -17.54 1.11 10.69
N ASP A 417 -17.95 2.19 11.35
CA ASP A 417 -17.64 3.58 10.94
C ASP A 417 -16.50 4.21 11.75
N SER A 418 -16.10 3.57 12.84
CA SER A 418 -15.09 4.08 13.77
C SER A 418 -13.83 3.24 13.64
N GLY A 419 -12.78 3.81 13.05
CA GLY A 419 -11.50 3.15 12.82
C GLY A 419 -10.99 2.40 14.05
N GLY A 420 -10.40 1.23 13.87
CA GLY A 420 -9.96 0.36 14.95
C GLY A 420 -9.93 -1.09 14.50
N SER A 421 -8.90 -1.83 14.90
CA SER A 421 -8.62 -3.19 14.44
C SER A 421 -9.55 -4.26 14.98
N GLY A 422 -10.24 -3.97 16.09
CA GLY A 422 -10.87 -5.01 16.91
C GLY A 422 -9.85 -5.93 17.60
N LEU A 423 -8.55 -5.64 17.52
CA LEU A 423 -7.49 -6.42 18.16
C LEU A 423 -6.98 -5.76 19.45
N GLY A 424 -7.10 -4.45 19.59
CA GLY A 424 -6.53 -3.71 20.72
C GLY A 424 -6.95 -4.27 22.09
N LEU A 425 -8.26 -4.42 22.36
CA LEU A 425 -8.75 -4.93 23.67
C LEU A 425 -8.38 -6.40 23.90
N TYR A 426 -8.38 -7.22 22.84
CA TYR A 426 -7.89 -8.60 22.90
C TYR A 426 -6.42 -8.64 23.33
N ILE A 427 -5.56 -7.87 22.65
CA ILE A 427 -4.12 -7.76 22.94
C ILE A 427 -3.91 -7.27 24.36
N ALA A 428 -4.64 -6.22 24.77
CA ALA A 428 -4.53 -5.65 26.10
C ALA A 428 -4.86 -6.68 27.20
N ARG A 429 -5.93 -7.46 27.04
CA ARG A 429 -6.29 -8.51 28.00
C ARG A 429 -5.28 -9.65 28.04
N ARG A 430 -4.73 -10.04 26.88
CA ARG A 430 -3.67 -11.07 26.82
C ARG A 430 -2.39 -10.60 27.50
N LEU A 431 -1.98 -9.35 27.30
CA LEU A 431 -0.85 -8.76 28.00
C LEU A 431 -1.06 -8.72 29.51
N ALA A 432 -2.23 -8.27 29.97
CA ALA A 432 -2.58 -8.28 31.40
C ALA A 432 -2.45 -9.68 32.01
N ARG A 433 -3.00 -10.69 31.35
CA ARG A 433 -2.92 -12.10 31.79
C ARG A 433 -1.49 -12.66 31.75
N ALA A 434 -0.69 -12.27 30.76
CA ALA A 434 0.72 -12.64 30.69
C ALA A 434 1.56 -12.01 31.82
N MET A 435 1.07 -10.93 32.44
CA MET A 435 1.61 -10.29 33.64
C MET A 435 0.88 -10.75 34.92
N GLU A 436 0.16 -11.87 34.86
CA GLU A 436 -0.57 -12.49 35.99
C GLU A 436 -1.71 -11.63 36.54
N GLY A 437 -2.19 -10.66 35.76
CA GLY A 437 -3.36 -9.84 36.02
C GLY A 437 -4.57 -10.24 35.19
N ASP A 438 -5.56 -9.35 35.10
CA ASP A 438 -6.63 -9.42 34.09
C ASP A 438 -7.07 -8.02 33.66
N LEU A 439 -7.87 -7.96 32.60
CA LEU A 439 -8.56 -6.77 32.14
C LEU A 439 -10.06 -7.05 32.13
N THR A 440 -10.82 -6.24 32.87
CA THR A 440 -12.28 -6.37 33.00
C THR A 440 -12.98 -5.12 32.46
N VAL A 441 -14.29 -5.26 32.19
CA VAL A 441 -15.16 -4.18 31.78
C VAL A 441 -16.42 -4.18 32.64
N ASP A 442 -16.88 -2.99 33.00
CA ASP A 442 -18.20 -2.74 33.58
C ASP A 442 -18.84 -1.59 32.80
N SER A 443 -20.07 -1.80 32.32
CA SER A 443 -20.75 -0.85 31.45
C SER A 443 -22.25 -1.12 31.42
N ALA A 444 -23.02 -0.09 31.09
CA ALA A 444 -24.41 -0.23 30.69
C ALA A 444 -24.69 0.69 29.50
N PRO A 445 -25.65 0.35 28.62
CA PRO A 445 -26.04 1.22 27.51
C PRO A 445 -26.35 2.64 27.99
N GLY A 446 -25.70 3.64 27.38
CA GLY A 446 -25.83 5.05 27.71
C GLY A 446 -25.10 5.53 28.98
N GLN A 447 -24.36 4.66 29.68
CA GLN A 447 -23.64 5.00 30.92
C GLN A 447 -22.11 5.02 30.76
N GLY A 448 -21.61 4.99 29.52
CA GLY A 448 -20.17 4.85 29.26
C GLY A 448 -19.63 3.47 29.60
N ALA A 449 -18.31 3.29 29.48
CA ALA A 449 -17.63 2.06 29.84
C ALA A 449 -16.51 2.31 30.84
N ARG A 450 -16.30 1.33 31.73
CA ARG A 450 -15.23 1.30 32.70
C ARG A 450 -14.36 0.08 32.44
N PHE A 451 -13.13 0.31 32.00
CA PHE A 451 -12.14 -0.75 31.82
C PHE A 451 -11.14 -0.74 32.97
N THR A 452 -10.97 -1.88 33.63
CA THR A 452 -10.09 -2.00 34.81
C THR A 452 -8.99 -3.01 34.53
N LEU A 453 -7.75 -2.53 34.51
CA LEU A 453 -6.56 -3.38 34.51
C LEU A 453 -6.19 -3.69 35.96
N SER A 454 -6.05 -4.97 36.29
CA SER A 454 -5.52 -5.43 37.57
C SER A 454 -4.17 -6.12 37.38
N LEU A 455 -3.21 -5.86 38.26
CA LEU A 455 -1.89 -6.50 38.30
C LEU A 455 -1.54 -6.89 39.74
N PRO A 456 -0.61 -7.84 39.96
CA PRO A 456 -0.11 -8.13 41.31
C PRO A 456 0.43 -6.86 41.98
N ALA A 457 -0.15 -6.50 43.12
CA ALA A 457 0.27 -5.37 43.92
C ALA A 457 1.66 -5.62 44.48
N ARG A 458 2.41 -4.54 44.70
CA ARG A 458 3.61 -4.57 45.52
C ARG A 458 3.38 -3.69 46.75
N ASP A 459 3.99 -4.09 47.85
CA ASP A 459 4.07 -3.22 49.01
C ASP A 459 5.03 -2.07 48.70
N THR A 460 4.61 -0.87 49.12
CA THR A 460 5.23 0.42 48.82
C THR A 460 6.60 0.59 49.46
#